data_AF-A0A7S3UR02-F1
#
_entry.id   AF-A0A7S3UR02-F1
#
_cell.length_a   1.000
_cell.length_b   1.000
_cell.length_c   1.000
_cell.angle_alpha   90.00
_cell.angle_beta   90.00
_cell.angle_gamma   90.00
#
_symmetry.space_group_name_H-M   'P 1'
#
loop_
_entity.id
_entity.type
_entity.pdbx_description
1 polymer ?
#
loop_
_entity_poly.entity_id
_entity_poly.type
_entity_poly.pdbx_seq_one_letter_code
_entity_poly.pdbx_strand_id
1 'polypeptide(L)'
;KVSGGIFHDMLTHDFDMIHFLTGQVPESVYSIGHAYNPKIEAMNDVDTAMVTLKYPNGLLATVNTSRIAPYGYDQRVEVYSIDIVNELLKLLLIIGYRLLSKASLASFQCGHYMIMMHISSRTLKSK
;
A
#
# COMPACT_ATOMS: atom_id res chain seq x y z
N LYS A 1 12.86 9.02 -19.86
CA LYS A 1 12.17 7.95 -19.10
C LYS A 1 13.23 7.05 -18.46
N VAL A 2 13.46 7.16 -17.16
CA VAL A 2 14.40 6.29 -16.42
C VAL A 2 13.71 5.61 -15.22
N SER A 3 12.61 6.16 -14.70
CA SER A 3 11.96 5.68 -13.47
C SER A 3 11.12 4.40 -13.62
N GLY A 4 10.73 4.03 -14.84
CA GLY A 4 9.85 2.87 -15.08
C GLY A 4 8.36 3.15 -14.90
N GLY A 5 7.97 4.39 -14.58
CA GLY A 5 6.58 4.81 -14.37
C GLY A 5 6.09 4.56 -12.94
N ILE A 6 4.88 5.01 -12.61
CA ILE A 6 4.40 5.05 -11.21
C ILE A 6 4.43 3.68 -10.51
N PHE A 7 4.22 2.60 -11.25
CA PHE A 7 4.19 1.25 -10.68
C PHE A 7 5.58 0.79 -10.20
N HIS A 8 6.62 1.18 -10.94
CA HIS A 8 7.99 0.81 -10.62
C HIS A 8 8.67 1.82 -9.69
N ASP A 9 8.39 3.12 -9.84
CA ASP A 9 9.06 4.16 -9.04
C ASP A 9 8.38 4.47 -7.71
N MET A 10 7.08 4.19 -7.57
CA MET A 10 6.30 4.58 -6.41
C MET A 10 5.67 3.37 -5.72
N LEU A 11 4.92 2.54 -6.47
CA LEU A 11 4.17 1.42 -5.90
C LEU A 11 5.04 0.20 -5.55
N THR A 12 6.31 0.14 -5.98
CA THR A 12 7.21 -0.98 -5.64
C THR A 12 7.32 -1.17 -4.12
N HIS A 13 7.43 -0.08 -3.36
CA HIS A 13 7.49 -0.13 -1.90
C HIS A 13 6.18 -0.61 -1.27
N ASP A 14 5.04 -0.31 -1.88
CA ASP A 14 3.74 -0.77 -1.42
C ASP A 14 3.55 -2.26 -1.69
N PHE A 15 3.97 -2.74 -2.86
CA PHE A 15 3.94 -4.16 -3.16
C PHE A 15 4.86 -4.94 -2.22
N ASP A 16 6.05 -4.41 -1.91
CA ASP A 16 6.95 -5.00 -0.93
C ASP A 16 6.34 -5.00 0.48
N MET A 17 5.70 -3.89 0.89
CA MET A 17 5.03 -3.80 2.19
C MET A 17 3.87 -4.80 2.32
N ILE A 18 3.04 -4.97 1.30
CA ILE A 18 1.97 -5.99 1.32
C ILE A 18 2.59 -7.38 1.36
N HIS A 19 3.64 -7.63 0.59
CA HIS A 19 4.32 -8.91 0.59
C HIS A 19 4.94 -9.22 1.97
N PHE A 20 5.59 -8.25 2.59
CA PHE A 20 6.14 -8.34 3.95
C PHE A 20 5.06 -8.67 4.98
N LEU A 21 3.91 -8.00 4.91
CA LEU A 21 2.80 -8.19 5.85
C LEU A 21 2.03 -9.50 5.63
N THR A 22 1.92 -9.98 4.39
CA THR A 22 1.08 -11.13 4.03
C THR A 22 1.86 -12.42 3.82
N GLY A 23 3.16 -12.34 3.53
CA GLY A 23 4.02 -13.45 3.14
C GLY A 23 3.62 -14.14 1.84
N GLN A 24 2.75 -13.52 1.04
CA GLN A 24 2.11 -14.16 -0.12
C GLN A 24 2.26 -13.32 -1.38
N VAL A 25 2.03 -13.95 -2.53
CA VAL A 25 2.00 -13.32 -3.85
C VAL A 25 0.55 -13.31 -4.33
N PRO A 26 0.04 -12.19 -4.89
CA PRO A 26 -1.32 -12.13 -5.42
C PRO A 26 -1.50 -13.06 -6.62
N GLU A 27 -2.68 -13.66 -6.76
CA GLU A 27 -3.06 -14.45 -7.94
C GLU A 27 -3.63 -13.59 -9.07
N SER A 28 -4.12 -12.38 -8.76
CA SER A 28 -4.57 -11.43 -9.78
C SER A 28 -4.41 -9.99 -9.32
N VAL A 29 -4.19 -9.13 -10.31
CA VAL A 29 -3.98 -7.69 -10.16
C VAL A 29 -4.90 -6.97 -11.14
N TYR A 30 -5.60 -5.95 -10.66
CA TYR A 30 -6.36 -5.02 -11.48
C TYR A 30 -5.94 -3.60 -11.11
N SER A 31 -5.70 -2.75 -12.11
CA SER A 31 -5.34 -1.35 -11.86
C SER A 31 -6.07 -0.40 -12.78
N ILE A 32 -6.29 0.81 -12.27
CA ILE A 32 -6.77 1.97 -13.01
C ILE A 32 -5.86 3.14 -12.66
N GLY A 33 -5.70 4.09 -13.58
CA GLY A 33 -4.90 5.28 -13.35
C GLY A 33 -5.24 6.41 -14.29
N HIS A 34 -4.84 7.61 -13.91
CA HIS A 34 -5.02 8.83 -14.67
C HIS A 34 -3.83 9.77 -14.49
N ALA A 35 -3.58 10.60 -15.50
CA ALA A 35 -2.57 11.66 -15.44
C ALA A 35 -3.28 13.01 -15.41
N TYR A 36 -3.29 13.68 -14.26
CA TYR A 36 -3.80 15.04 -14.14
C TYR A 36 -2.76 16.09 -14.57
N ASN A 37 -1.47 15.75 -14.50
CA ASN A 37 -0.37 16.61 -14.90
C ASN A 37 -0.02 16.39 -16.39
N PRO A 38 -0.17 17.42 -17.25
CA PRO A 38 0.11 17.30 -18.68
C PRO A 38 1.55 16.87 -19.01
N LYS A 39 2.52 17.18 -18.13
CA LYS A 39 3.92 16.75 -18.33
C LYS A 39 4.06 15.24 -18.12
N ILE A 40 3.30 14.66 -17.21
CA ILE A 40 3.29 13.22 -16.93
C ILE A 40 2.52 12.48 -18.02
N GLU A 41 1.38 13.04 -18.45
CA GLU A 41 0.63 12.54 -19.59
C GLU A 41 1.47 12.53 -20.88
N ALA A 42 2.21 13.62 -21.16
CA ALA A 42 3.13 13.68 -22.31
C ALA A 42 4.25 12.63 -22.25
N MET A 43 4.50 12.06 -21.07
CA MET A 43 5.40 10.94 -20.87
C MET A 43 4.68 9.58 -20.93
N ASN A 44 3.40 9.46 -21.30
CA ASN A 44 2.63 8.21 -21.23
C ASN A 44 2.82 7.50 -19.87
N ASP A 45 2.76 8.24 -18.78
CA ASP A 45 2.73 7.73 -17.40
C ASP A 45 1.49 8.29 -16.71
N VAL A 46 1.19 7.79 -15.51
CA VAL A 46 0.09 8.30 -14.68
C VAL A 46 0.64 8.93 -13.41
N ASP A 47 -0.11 9.86 -12.83
CA ASP A 47 0.25 10.48 -11.55
C ASP A 47 -0.66 10.06 -10.42
N THR A 48 -1.78 9.42 -10.73
CA THR A 48 -2.72 8.86 -9.78
C THR A 48 -3.10 7.46 -10.22
N ALA A 49 -2.99 6.48 -9.33
CA ALA A 49 -3.35 5.10 -9.63
C ALA A 49 -4.05 4.41 -8.45
N MET A 50 -4.90 3.44 -8.78
CA MET A 50 -5.50 2.52 -7.82
C MET A 50 -5.24 1.10 -8.29
N VAL A 51 -4.87 0.23 -7.35
CA VAL A 51 -4.56 -1.17 -7.59
C VAL A 51 -5.40 -2.02 -6.65
N THR A 52 -6.00 -3.07 -7.17
CA THR A 52 -6.67 -4.13 -6.40
C THR A 52 -5.93 -5.44 -6.62
N LEU A 53 -5.69 -6.16 -5.53
CA LEU A 53 -4.92 -7.39 -5.46
C LEU A 53 -5.81 -8.46 -4.81
N LYS A 54 -5.86 -9.64 -5.42
CA LYS A 54 -6.54 -10.82 -4.86
C LYS A 54 -5.53 -11.93 -4.67
N TYR A 55 -5.61 -12.60 -3.53
CA TYR A 55 -4.70 -13.65 -3.11
C TYR A 55 -5.38 -15.04 -3.10
N PRO A 56 -4.61 -16.13 -3.22
CA PRO A 56 -5.16 -17.49 -3.26
C PRO A 56 -6.00 -17.87 -2.03
N ASN A 57 -5.67 -17.31 -0.86
CA ASN A 57 -6.38 -17.56 0.40
C ASN A 57 -7.63 -16.69 0.59
N GLY A 58 -8.02 -15.88 -0.41
CA GLY A 58 -9.15 -14.97 -0.34
C GLY A 58 -8.84 -13.61 0.32
N LEU A 59 -7.59 -13.33 0.69
CA LEU A 59 -7.17 -11.99 1.11
C LEU A 59 -7.32 -11.02 -0.06
N LEU A 60 -7.82 -9.82 0.26
CA LEU A 60 -7.94 -8.71 -0.68
C LEU A 60 -7.07 -7.55 -0.19
N ALA A 61 -6.35 -6.91 -1.10
CA ALA A 61 -5.63 -5.68 -0.80
C ALA A 61 -5.91 -4.62 -1.87
N THR A 62 -5.98 -3.36 -1.46
CA THR A 62 -6.10 -2.21 -2.36
C THR A 62 -5.04 -1.18 -2.04
N VAL A 63 -4.47 -0.55 -3.07
CA VAL A 63 -3.49 0.53 -2.95
C VAL A 63 -3.95 1.70 -3.78
N ASN A 64 -4.04 2.88 -3.16
CA ASN A 64 -4.33 4.15 -3.83
C ASN A 64 -3.08 5.02 -3.73
N THR A 65 -2.61 5.54 -4.86
CA THR A 65 -1.39 6.36 -4.92
C THR A 65 -1.61 7.62 -5.74
N SER A 66 -0.96 8.71 -5.33
CA SER A 66 -0.92 9.99 -6.03
C SER A 66 0.43 10.65 -5.84
N ARG A 67 1.01 11.13 -6.96
CA ARG A 67 2.25 11.93 -6.96
C ARG A 67 2.07 13.32 -6.35
N ILE A 68 0.84 13.73 -6.05
CA ILE A 68 0.54 15.03 -5.43
C ILE A 68 -0.30 14.81 -4.17
N ALA A 69 0.22 15.29 -3.05
CA ALA A 69 -0.47 15.40 -1.78
C ALA A 69 -0.22 16.80 -1.20
N PRO A 70 -1.15 17.77 -1.34
CA PRO A 70 -0.88 19.17 -0.99
C PRO A 70 -0.62 19.39 0.50
N TYR A 71 -0.97 18.42 1.34
CA TYR A 71 -0.77 18.42 2.79
C TYR A 71 0.48 17.64 3.23
N GLY A 72 1.34 17.23 2.31
CA GLY A 72 2.56 16.46 2.59
C GLY A 72 2.35 14.94 2.49
N TYR A 73 3.30 14.15 3.02
CA TYR A 73 3.23 12.69 2.92
C TYR A 73 2.03 12.14 3.66
N ASP A 74 1.42 11.23 2.94
CA ASP A 74 0.35 10.42 3.43
C ASP A 74 0.71 8.98 3.11
N GLN A 75 1.27 8.25 4.08
CA GLN A 75 1.53 6.82 3.95
C GLN A 75 0.71 6.13 5.02
N ARG A 76 -0.36 5.47 4.60
CA ARG A 76 -1.30 4.81 5.52
C ARG A 76 -1.43 3.33 5.18
N VAL A 77 -1.39 2.51 6.21
CA VAL A 77 -1.75 1.09 6.13
C VAL A 77 -2.88 0.84 7.10
N GLU A 78 -3.99 0.33 6.56
CA GLU A 78 -5.14 -0.17 7.32
C GLU A 78 -5.27 -1.67 7.10
N VAL A 79 -5.37 -2.41 8.20
CA VAL A 79 -5.38 -3.87 8.18
C VAL A 79 -6.59 -4.40 8.95
N TYR A 80 -7.41 -5.17 8.26
CA TYR A 80 -8.49 -5.96 8.83
C TYR A 80 -8.12 -7.44 8.84
N SER A 81 -7.25 -7.83 9.77
CA SER A 81 -6.85 -9.22 10.05
C SER A 81 -6.06 -9.27 11.36
N ILE A 82 -6.41 -10.14 12.29
CA ILE A 82 -5.71 -10.22 13.58
C ILE A 82 -4.26 -10.65 13.43
N ASP A 83 -3.98 -11.55 12.50
CA ASP A 83 -2.66 -12.12 12.32
C ASP A 83 -1.71 -11.11 11.67
N ILE A 84 -2.20 -10.36 10.67
CA ILE A 84 -1.41 -9.32 10.00
C ILE A 84 -1.20 -8.13 10.93
N VAL A 85 -2.19 -7.78 11.77
CA VAL A 85 -2.01 -6.75 12.81
C VAL A 85 -0.90 -7.13 13.79
N ASN A 86 -0.73 -8.43 14.12
CA ASN A 86 0.38 -8.88 14.95
C ASN A 86 1.75 -8.72 14.26
N GLU A 87 1.85 -8.97 12.96
CA GLU A 87 3.09 -8.71 12.21
C GLU A 87 3.41 -7.21 12.13
N LEU A 88 2.38 -6.38 11.91
CA LEU A 88 2.53 -4.92 11.91
C LEU A 88 2.95 -4.39 13.28
N LEU A 89 2.48 -4.99 14.37
CA LEU A 89 2.93 -4.69 15.74
C LEU A 89 4.41 -5.01 15.96
N LYS A 90 4.92 -6.13 15.42
CA LYS A 90 6.36 -6.45 15.49
C LYS A 90 7.19 -5.38 14.78
N LEU A 91 6.75 -4.92 13.62
CA LEU A 91 7.42 -3.85 12.88
C LEU A 91 7.45 -2.56 13.69
N LEU A 92 6.31 -2.15 14.27
CA LEU A 92 6.20 -0.95 15.09
C LEU A 92 7.12 -0.98 16.33
N LEU A 93 7.28 -2.14 16.96
CA LEU A 93 8.22 -2.32 18.07
C LEU A 93 9.67 -2.13 17.64
N ILE A 94 10.07 -2.62 16.46
CA ILE A 94 11.42 -2.46 15.91
C ILE A 94 11.75 -0.98 15.69
N ILE A 95 10.78 -0.20 15.20
CA ILE A 95 10.95 1.22 14.90
C ILE A 95 10.60 2.16 16.07
N GLY A 96 10.33 1.61 17.26
CA GLY A 96 10.15 2.38 18.49
C GLY A 96 8.77 3.02 18.69
N TYR A 97 7.75 2.61 17.94
CA TYR A 97 6.38 3.12 18.05
C TYR A 97 5.49 2.22 18.91
N ARG A 98 4.62 2.82 19.72
CA ARG A 98 3.63 2.13 20.57
C ARG A 98 2.21 2.44 20.08
N LEU A 99 1.43 1.41 19.74
CA LEU A 99 0.04 1.55 19.30
C LEU A 99 -0.90 1.89 20.48
N LEU A 100 -1.90 2.74 20.20
CA LEU A 100 -2.93 3.15 21.17
C LEU A 100 -4.21 2.28 21.10
N SER A 101 -4.42 1.45 20.07
CA SER A 101 -5.60 0.56 19.98
C SER A 101 -5.39 -0.67 19.07
N LYS A 102 -6.22 -1.71 19.22
CA LYS A 102 -6.18 -2.99 18.46
C LYS A 102 -6.77 -2.93 17.04
N ALA A 103 -7.44 -1.83 16.68
CA ALA A 103 -7.74 -1.51 15.28
C ALA A 103 -6.63 -0.57 14.82
N SER A 104 -5.59 -1.12 14.19
CA SER A 104 -4.39 -0.34 13.86
C SER A 104 -4.51 0.29 12.47
N LEU A 105 -4.79 1.59 12.45
CA LEU A 105 -4.31 2.49 11.40
C LEU A 105 -2.87 2.84 11.77
N ALA A 106 -1.91 2.48 10.93
CA ALA A 106 -0.54 2.99 11.03
C ALA A 106 -0.31 4.00 9.91
N SER A 107 -0.01 5.25 10.30
CA SER A 107 0.35 6.32 9.38
C SER A 107 1.82 6.66 9.56
N PHE A 108 2.59 6.63 8.48
CA PHE A 108 4.00 7.06 8.43
C PHE A 108 4.12 8.32 7.56
N GLN A 109 5.01 9.25 7.88
CA GLN A 109 5.20 10.51 7.12
C GLN A 109 6.67 10.73 6.75
N CYS A 110 6.99 11.00 5.47
CA CYS A 110 8.33 11.44 5.01
C CYS A 110 8.40 12.11 3.60
N GLY A 111 7.74 13.27 3.30
CA GLY A 111 7.92 14.09 2.04
C GLY A 111 6.64 14.76 1.41
N HIS A 112 6.47 14.83 0.05
CA HIS A 112 5.27 15.27 -0.76
C HIS A 112 4.34 14.28 -1.60
N TYR A 113 4.15 13.00 -1.27
CA TYR A 113 3.36 11.98 -2.01
C TYR A 113 2.25 11.32 -1.15
N MET A 114 1.14 10.87 -1.77
CA MET A 114 0.04 10.16 -1.08
C MET A 114 -0.04 8.69 -1.49
N ILE A 115 -0.16 7.82 -0.51
CA ILE A 115 -0.25 6.37 -0.60
C ILE A 115 -1.16 5.86 0.53
N MET A 116 -2.23 5.16 0.18
CA MET A 116 -3.12 4.51 1.13
C MET A 116 -3.30 3.04 0.75
N MET A 117 -3.03 2.16 1.70
CA MET A 117 -3.14 0.73 1.57
C MET A 117 -4.19 0.19 2.53
N HIS A 118 -5.07 -0.65 2.00
CA HIS A 118 -6.09 -1.34 2.79
C HIS A 118 -5.99 -2.84 2.53
N ILE A 119 -5.81 -3.64 3.59
CA ILE A 119 -5.65 -5.09 3.55
C ILE A 119 -6.80 -5.71 4.34
N SER A 120 -7.57 -6.60 3.73
CA SER A 120 -8.69 -7.28 4.37
C SER A 120 -8.60 -8.79 4.20
N SER A 121 -8.69 -9.51 5.32
CA SER A 121 -8.72 -10.97 5.35
C SER A 121 -9.56 -11.48 6.52
N ARG A 122 -10.28 -12.58 6.31
CA ARG A 122 -10.90 -13.33 7.41
C ARG A 122 -9.88 -14.35 7.93
N THR A 123 -9.35 -14.11 9.14
CA THR A 123 -8.61 -15.03 10.04
C THR A 123 -7.69 -16.07 9.36
N LEU A 124 -6.37 -15.98 9.55
CA LEU A 124 -5.41 -17.02 9.14
C LEU A 124 -5.52 -18.25 10.05
N LYS A 125 -6.64 -18.97 10.04
CA LYS A 125 -6.62 -20.38 10.44
C LYS A 125 -6.36 -21.22 9.20
N SER A 126 -5.09 -21.42 8.88
CA SER A 126 -4.74 -22.62 8.11
C SER A 126 -5.04 -23.82 9.00
N LYS A 127 -5.68 -24.83 8.40
CA LYS A 127 -5.55 -26.21 8.85
C LYS A 127 -4.11 -26.68 8.69
#